data_AF-A0A836QVB4-F1
#
_entry.id   AF-A0A836QVB4-F1
#
_cell.length_a   1.000
_cell.length_b   1.000
_cell.length_c   1.000
_cell.angle_alpha   90.00
_cell.angle_beta   90.00
_cell.angle_gamma   90.00
#
_symmetry.space_group_name_H-M   'P 1'
#
loop_
_entity.id
_entity.type
_entity.pdbx_description
1 polymer ?
#
loop_
_entity_poly.entity_id
_entity_poly.type
_entity_poly.pdbx_seq_one_letter_code
_entity_poly.pdbx_strand_id
1 'polypeptide(L)' 'MNFTIVPFKNFKEAKSRIREDLSGTATFSLVRCMLEDVLWQVKKSKVSDKNFIVTKDEEAIRMANKIGIEVLVETSQVN' A
#
# COMPACT_ATOMS: atom_id res chain seq x y z
N MET A 1 8.47 18.85 11.45
CA MET A 1 7.32 18.27 10.74
C MET A 1 7.70 16.87 10.35
N ASN A 2 6.95 15.89 10.84
CA ASN A 2 7.24 14.46 10.67
C ASN A 2 6.23 13.84 9.71
N PHE A 3 6.71 12.90 8.89
CA PHE A 3 5.91 12.25 7.88
C PHE A 3 6.01 10.74 7.99
N THR A 4 4.90 10.06 7.78
CA THR A 4 4.90 8.61 7.52
C THR A 4 4.67 8.39 6.03
N ILE A 5 5.53 7.60 5.41
CA ILE A 5 5.44 7.23 4.00
C ILE A 5 5.33 5.71 3.90
N VAL A 6 4.26 5.24 3.26
CA VAL A 6 4.05 3.82 2.95
C VAL A 6 4.38 3.60 1.47
N PRO A 7 5.56 3.08 1.12
CA PRO A 7 5.85 2.72 -0.26
C PRO A 7 5.11 1.43 -0.63
N PHE A 8 4.43 1.43 -1.78
CA PHE A 8 3.74 0.24 -2.29
C PHE A 8 3.89 0.15 -3.81
N LYS A 9 4.53 -0.93 -4.29
CA LYS A 9 4.87 -1.08 -5.71
C LYS A 9 3.64 -1.35 -6.59
N ASN A 10 3.02 -2.51 -6.41
CA ASN A 10 1.77 -2.94 -7.06
C ASN A 10 1.35 -4.31 -6.52
N PHE A 11 0.09 -4.69 -6.74
CA PHE A 11 -0.39 -6.03 -6.35
C PHE A 11 0.16 -7.14 -7.24
N LYS A 12 0.45 -6.87 -8.53
CA LYS A 12 0.84 -7.88 -9.52
C LYS A 12 2.14 -8.60 -9.14
N GLU A 13 3.12 -7.86 -8.64
CA GLU A 13 4.47 -8.34 -8.30
C GLU A 13 4.66 -8.54 -6.80
N ALA A 14 3.66 -8.18 -5.99
CA ALA A 14 3.74 -8.35 -4.55
C ALA A 14 3.92 -9.82 -4.15
N LYS A 15 4.80 -10.02 -3.17
CA LYS A 15 5.04 -11.31 -2.48
C LYS A 15 5.30 -12.47 -3.46
N SER A 16 6.13 -12.25 -4.48
CA SER A 16 6.51 -13.27 -5.48
C SER A 16 6.91 -14.61 -4.87
N ARG A 17 7.68 -14.61 -3.77
CA ARG A 17 8.06 -15.83 -3.03
C ARG A 17 6.87 -16.60 -2.45
N ILE A 18 5.81 -15.91 -2.03
CA ILE A 18 4.60 -16.54 -1.49
C ILE A 18 3.71 -17.07 -2.62
N ARG A 19 3.77 -16.47 -3.82
CA ARG A 19 2.99 -16.92 -4.99
C ARG A 19 3.41 -18.31 -5.50
N GLU A 20 4.58 -18.80 -5.11
CA GLU A 20 5.02 -20.16 -5.39
C GLU A 20 4.14 -21.18 -4.65
N ASP A 21 3.68 -20.84 -3.45
CA ASP A 21 2.89 -21.71 -2.57
C ASP A 21 1.38 -21.35 -2.53
N LEU A 22 1.01 -20.17 -3.01
CA LEU A 22 -0.36 -19.63 -2.97
C LEU A 22 -0.81 -19.15 -4.35
N SER A 23 -2.08 -19.42 -4.67
CA SER A 23 -2.68 -18.96 -5.93
C SER A 23 -2.58 -17.43 -6.08
N GLY A 24 -2.62 -16.96 -7.32
CA GLY A 24 -2.55 -15.53 -7.61
C GLY A 24 -3.65 -14.71 -6.93
N THR A 25 -4.86 -15.28 -6.80
CA THR A 25 -6.03 -14.67 -6.15
C THR A 25 -5.94 -14.69 -4.63
N ALA A 26 -5.42 -15.78 -4.04
CA ALA A 26 -5.18 -15.86 -2.61
C ALA A 26 -4.08 -14.88 -2.18
N THR A 27 -2.99 -14.80 -2.95
CA THR A 27 -1.93 -13.82 -2.71
C THR A 27 -2.43 -12.39 -2.86
N PHE A 28 -3.24 -12.10 -3.88
CA PHE A 28 -3.85 -10.78 -4.04
C PHE A 28 -4.68 -10.39 -2.80
N SER A 29 -5.57 -11.28 -2.37
CA SER A 29 -6.43 -11.05 -1.20
C SER A 29 -5.60 -10.83 0.07
N LEU A 30 -4.55 -11.63 0.28
CA LEU A 30 -3.62 -11.47 1.40
C LEU A 30 -2.93 -10.10 1.37
N VAL A 31 -2.31 -9.74 0.25
CA VAL A 31 -1.61 -8.45 0.11
C VAL A 31 -2.56 -7.28 0.30
N ARG A 32 -3.81 -7.41 -0.17
CA ARG A 32 -4.86 -6.40 0.02
C ARG A 32 -5.18 -6.21 1.50
N CYS A 33 -5.44 -7.29 2.24
CA CYS A 33 -5.68 -7.21 3.68
C CYS A 33 -4.47 -6.63 4.44
N MET A 34 -3.25 -7.01 4.05
CA MET A 34 -2.02 -6.46 4.65
C MET A 34 -1.89 -4.94 4.42
N LEU A 35 -2.10 -4.48 3.19
CA LEU A 35 -2.03 -3.06 2.88
C LEU A 35 -3.12 -2.28 3.60
N GLU A 36 -4.35 -2.81 3.64
CA GLU A 36 -5.47 -2.19 4.36
C GLU A 36 -5.16 -2.00 5.84
N ASP A 37 -4.63 -3.04 6.51
CA ASP A 37 -4.26 -2.96 7.92
C ASP A 37 -3.16 -1.92 8.16
N VAL A 38 -2.08 -1.93 7.37
CA VAL A 38 -0.99 -0.94 7.47
C VAL A 38 -1.53 0.48 7.33
N LEU A 39 -2.36 0.74 6.31
CA LEU A 39 -2.96 2.05 6.09
C LEU A 39 -3.85 2.47 7.27
N TRP A 40 -4.64 1.56 7.84
CA TRP A 40 -5.43 1.87 9.03
C TRP A 40 -4.58 2.20 10.26
N GLN A 41 -3.50 1.45 10.51
CA GLN A 41 -2.62 1.73 11.63
C GLN A 41 -1.89 3.06 11.46
N VAL A 42 -1.41 3.34 10.24
CA VAL A 42 -0.77 4.62 9.91
C VAL A 42 -1.76 5.77 10.10
N LYS A 43 -3.01 5.64 9.65
CA LYS A 43 -4.05 6.67 9.82
C LYS A 43 -4.33 7.01 11.29
N LYS A 44 -4.30 6.01 12.17
CA LYS A 44 -4.53 6.18 13.62
C LYS A 44 -3.32 6.70 14.38
N SER A 45 -2.12 6.57 13.81
CA SER A 45 -0.88 7.00 14.43
C SER A 45 -0.84 8.52 14.64
N LYS A 46 -0.34 8.94 15.80
CA LYS A 46 -0.08 10.36 16.14
C LYS A 46 1.40 10.75 16.00
N VAL A 47 2.22 9.86 15.40
CA VAL A 47 3.67 10.04 15.30
C VAL A 47 4.05 11.06 14.21
N SER A 48 3.20 11.23 13.21
CA SER A 48 3.42 12.09 12.04
C SER A 48 2.32 13.13 11.88
N ASP A 49 2.71 14.30 11.37
CA ASP A 49 1.81 15.39 11.05
C ASP A 49 0.98 15.08 9.80
N LYS A 50 1.57 14.32 8.86
CA LYS A 50 0.90 13.82 7.65
C LYS A 50 1.35 12.41 7.29
N ASN A 51 0.46 11.70 6.61
CA ASN A 51 0.63 10.31 6.20
C ASN A 51 0.38 10.18 4.70
N PHE A 52 1.29 9.50 4.02
CA PHE A 52 1.24 9.30 2.58
C PHE A 52 1.39 7.83 2.21
N ILE A 53 0.73 7.42 1.14
CA ILE A 53 1.13 6.25 0.35
C ILE A 53 1.80 6.71 -0.93
N VAL A 54 2.90 6.06 -1.32
CA VAL A 54 3.58 6.27 -2.60
C VAL A 54 3.32 5.05 -3.46
N THR A 55 2.56 5.20 -4.53
CA THR A 55 2.15 4.09 -5.42
C THR A 55 1.62 4.60 -6.76
N LYS A 56 1.70 3.78 -7.81
CA LYS A 56 0.92 3.95 -9.06
C LYS A 56 -0.21 2.93 -9.23
N ASP A 57 -0.37 2.02 -8.28
CA ASP A 57 -1.36 0.94 -8.33
C ASP A 57 -2.76 1.46 -8.01
N GLU A 58 -3.67 1.37 -8.96
CA GLU A 58 -5.03 1.93 -8.85
C GLU A 58 -5.83 1.36 -7.67
N GLU A 59 -5.68 0.07 -7.35
CA GLU A 59 -6.41 -0.52 -6.22
C GLU A 59 -5.86 0.03 -4.90
N ALA A 60 -4.55 0.19 -4.78
CA ALA A 60 -3.92 0.80 -3.61
C ALA A 60 -4.34 2.27 -3.44
N ILE A 61 -4.44 3.03 -4.54
CA ILE A 61 -4.94 4.40 -4.56
C ILE A 61 -6.39 4.45 -4.09
N ARG A 62 -7.26 3.59 -4.61
CA ARG A 62 -8.66 3.48 -4.18
C ARG A 62 -8.77 3.20 -2.68
N MET A 63 -7.96 2.29 -2.17
CA MET A 63 -7.93 1.94 -0.74
C MET A 63 -7.49 3.12 0.14
N ALA A 64 -6.40 3.80 -0.24
CA ALA A 64 -5.89 4.95 0.51
C ALA A 64 -6.90 6.11 0.55
N ASN A 65 -7.55 6.41 -0.58
CA ASN A 65 -8.60 7.43 -0.65
C ASN A 65 -9.78 7.09 0.26
N LYS A 66 -10.20 5.81 0.30
CA LYS A 66 -11.28 5.35 1.19
C LYS A 66 -10.92 5.51 2.67
N ILE A 67 -9.67 5.31 3.04
CA ILE A 67 -9.16 5.42 4.43
C ILE A 67 -8.85 6.90 4.80
N GLY A 68 -8.68 7.77 3.81
CA GLY A 68 -8.30 9.17 4.01
C GLY A 68 -6.81 9.34 4.30
N ILE A 69 -5.97 8.60 3.58
CA ILE A 69 -4.51 8.79 3.49
C ILE A 69 -4.19 9.48 2.16
N GLU A 70 -3.26 10.43 2.18
CA GLU A 70 -2.86 11.19 0.99
C GLU A 70 -2.03 10.31 0.05
N VAL A 71 -2.26 10.45 -1.26
CA VAL A 71 -1.60 9.64 -2.29
C VAL A 71 -0.56 10.48 -3.01
N LEU A 72 0.68 10.00 -3.02
CA LEU A 72 1.74 10.47 -3.90
C LEU A 72 1.87 9.49 -5.07
N VAL A 73 1.31 9.88 -6.22
CA VAL A 73 1.34 9.03 -7.41
C VAL A 73 2.76 8.98 -7.96
N GLU A 74 3.31 7.77 -8.10
CA GLU A 74 4.64 7.57 -8.68
C GLU A 74 4.63 7.89 -10.18
N THR A 75 5.56 8.75 -10.62
CA THR A 75 5.76 9.07 -12.04
C THR A 75 6.74 8.11 -12.73
N SER A 76 7.64 7.49 -11.96
CA SER A 76 8.57 6.46 -12.43
C SER A 76 8.81 5.42 -11.33
N GLN A 77 8.95 4.15 -11.72
CA GLN A 77 9.34 3.05 -10.82
C GLN A 77 10.67 2.49 -11.30
N VAL A 78 11.65 2.38 -10.39
CA VAL A 78 12.91 1.68 -10.65
C VAL A 78 12.64 0.18 -10.50
N ASN A 79 12.91 -0.58 -11.56
CA ASN A 79 12.72 -2.03 -11.59
C ASN A 79 13.89 -2.77 -10.94
#